data_AF-A0A940FMA0-F1
#
_entry.id   AF-A0A940FMA0-F1
#
_cell.length_a   1.000
_cell.length_b   1.000
_cell.length_c   1.000
_cell.angle_alpha   90.00
_cell.angle_beta   90.00
_cell.angle_gamma   90.00
#
_symmetry.space_group_name_H-M   'P 1'
#
loop_
_entity.id
_entity.type
_entity.pdbx_description
1 polymer ?
#
loop_
_entity_poly.entity_id
_entity_poly.type
_entity_poly.pdbx_seq_one_letter_code
_entity_poly.pdbx_strand_id
1 'polypeptide(L)'
;MTTPEQLKQEILAKTAEYYRLVHGSKPDFEPGKSPVSYAGRVFDEREMTNLVDSALEFWLTYGRYSRLFERGLARYLGLKHCLLVNSGSSANLLAFSTLTSPKLGDRRIRPGDEVITVAAGFPTTVSPVVQYGAVPVFVDVELTTANIDVSMLEAAVSPKTKAVMLAHTLGNPFDLDAVAAFCEKHGLWLIEDNCDALGSTYTSHRAPGSPVTKLTGTFGHIATSSFYPPHHMTMGEGGAVYTNNDELAAIAESIRDWGRDCYCQSGKDNTCGKRFDQSFGALPHGYDHKYVYSHFGYNLKVSDMQAAVGYAQLDKLPDFGEARRRNFKALHAALSKFEDVLQLPQATPHSDPSWFGFLMLVKPGAPFTRREIVSHLESKRIQTRMLFAGNLIKQPCFDEMRRTQTGYRVVGELTNTDLIMENAFLVGVYPGMTDDHLAYIAQSIEDFIRVGIKA
;
A
#
# COMPACT_ATOMS: atom_id res chain seq x y z
N MET A 1 -17.72 14.79 -44.13
CA MET A 1 -16.72 13.81 -43.64
C MET A 1 -16.61 14.01 -42.14
N THR A 2 -16.63 12.92 -41.36
CA THR A 2 -16.45 12.99 -39.89
C THR A 2 -15.04 13.48 -39.58
N THR A 3 -14.90 14.45 -38.67
CA THR A 3 -13.58 14.92 -38.24
C THR A 3 -12.93 13.92 -37.27
N PRO A 4 -11.60 13.92 -37.10
CA PRO A 4 -10.94 13.06 -36.12
C PRO A 4 -11.50 13.22 -34.69
N GLU A 5 -11.84 14.45 -34.29
CA GLU A 5 -12.43 14.71 -32.97
C GLU A 5 -13.85 14.14 -32.86
N GLN A 6 -14.69 14.28 -33.90
CA GLN A 6 -16.02 13.66 -33.91
C GLN A 6 -15.94 12.14 -33.82
N LEU A 7 -15.04 11.51 -34.58
CA LEU A 7 -14.84 10.06 -34.55
C LEU A 7 -14.35 9.59 -33.17
N LYS A 8 -13.45 10.34 -32.55
CA LYS A 8 -12.99 10.08 -31.18
C LYS A 8 -14.16 10.09 -30.20
N GLN A 9 -15.01 11.13 -30.22
CA GLN A 9 -16.18 11.21 -29.34
C GLN A 9 -17.18 10.06 -29.58
N GLU A 10 -17.39 9.64 -30.84
CA GLU A 10 -18.21 8.48 -31.17
C GLU A 10 -17.66 7.18 -30.56
N ILE A 11 -16.35 6.95 -30.64
CA ILE A 11 -15.69 5.78 -30.05
C ILE A 11 -15.85 5.76 -28.52
N LEU A 12 -15.64 6.91 -27.86
CA LEU A 12 -15.80 7.03 -26.40
C LEU A 12 -17.25 6.79 -25.97
N ALA A 13 -18.22 7.33 -26.72
CA ALA A 13 -19.64 7.09 -26.46
C ALA A 13 -19.99 5.60 -26.59
N LYS A 14 -19.47 4.92 -27.62
CA LYS A 14 -19.65 3.47 -27.81
C LYS A 14 -18.99 2.64 -26.72
N THR A 15 -17.85 3.08 -26.19
CA THR A 15 -17.18 2.44 -25.06
C THR A 15 -18.03 2.55 -23.79
N ALA A 16 -18.62 3.72 -23.51
CA ALA A 16 -19.53 3.88 -22.38
C ALA A 16 -20.82 3.05 -22.53
N GLU A 17 -21.36 2.95 -23.74
CA GLU A 17 -22.49 2.06 -24.05
C GLU A 17 -22.14 0.59 -23.79
N TYR A 18 -20.96 0.14 -24.23
CA TYR A 18 -20.47 -1.21 -23.97
C TYR A 18 -20.36 -1.50 -22.48
N TYR A 19 -19.81 -0.56 -21.69
CA TYR A 19 -19.74 -0.70 -20.24
C TYR A 19 -21.14 -0.96 -19.65
N ARG A 20 -22.14 -0.15 -20.01
CA ARG A 20 -23.51 -0.33 -19.49
C ARG A 20 -24.12 -1.68 -19.84
N LEU A 21 -23.86 -2.19 -21.05
CA LEU A 21 -24.40 -3.49 -21.51
C LEU A 21 -23.69 -4.71 -20.89
N VAL A 22 -22.39 -4.62 -20.65
CA VAL A 22 -21.56 -5.78 -20.26
C VAL A 22 -21.17 -5.77 -18.79
N HIS A 23 -21.03 -4.58 -18.19
CA HIS A 23 -20.54 -4.40 -16.82
C HIS A 23 -21.50 -3.62 -15.91
N GLY A 24 -22.46 -2.89 -16.48
CA GLY A 24 -23.40 -2.05 -15.74
C GLY A 24 -24.44 -2.82 -14.92
N SER A 25 -24.79 -4.05 -15.32
CA SER A 25 -25.64 -4.96 -14.55
C SER A 25 -24.78 -6.00 -13.83
N LYS A 26 -24.94 -6.08 -12.51
CA LYS A 26 -24.44 -7.21 -11.72
C LYS A 26 -25.59 -8.19 -11.50
N PRO A 27 -25.38 -9.50 -11.66
CA PRO A 27 -26.39 -10.47 -11.27
C PRO A 27 -26.65 -10.38 -9.76
N ASP A 28 -27.86 -10.75 -9.36
CA ASP A 28 -28.21 -10.83 -7.95
C ASP A 28 -27.30 -11.84 -7.21
N PHE A 29 -27.07 -11.58 -5.93
CA PHE A 29 -26.28 -12.47 -5.10
C PHE A 29 -27.09 -13.73 -4.75
N GLU A 30 -26.58 -14.91 -5.09
CA GLU A 30 -27.17 -16.21 -4.74
C GLU A 30 -26.26 -16.93 -3.72
N PRO A 31 -26.68 -17.08 -2.44
CA PRO A 31 -25.92 -17.81 -1.43
C PRO A 31 -25.50 -19.21 -1.87
N GLY A 32 -24.23 -19.56 -1.69
CA GLY A 32 -23.64 -20.85 -2.08
C GLY A 32 -23.35 -21.03 -3.58
N LYS A 33 -23.78 -20.09 -4.43
CA LYS A 33 -23.48 -20.10 -5.88
C LYS A 33 -22.63 -18.90 -6.29
N SER A 34 -23.01 -17.69 -5.91
CA SER A 34 -22.25 -16.48 -6.21
C SER A 34 -20.93 -16.46 -5.44
N PRO A 35 -19.80 -16.11 -6.08
CA PRO A 35 -18.53 -16.00 -5.37
C PRO A 35 -18.53 -14.79 -4.43
N VAL A 36 -18.01 -14.95 -3.22
CA VAL A 36 -17.76 -13.85 -2.29
C VAL A 36 -16.25 -13.60 -2.23
N SER A 37 -15.76 -12.74 -3.12
CA SER A 37 -14.34 -12.38 -3.20
C SER A 37 -13.92 -11.52 -2.00
N TYR A 38 -12.69 -11.70 -1.48
CA TYR A 38 -12.19 -10.85 -0.38
C TYR A 38 -11.94 -9.40 -0.84
N ALA A 39 -11.65 -9.21 -2.12
CA ALA A 39 -11.41 -7.92 -2.72
C ALA A 39 -11.77 -7.96 -4.21
N GLY A 40 -11.86 -6.78 -4.84
CA GLY A 40 -12.16 -6.66 -6.26
C GLY A 40 -12.16 -5.22 -6.75
N ARG A 41 -12.10 -5.08 -8.07
CA ARG A 41 -12.17 -3.79 -8.76
C ARG A 41 -13.61 -3.27 -8.81
N VAL A 42 -13.80 -2.00 -8.45
CA VAL A 42 -15.07 -1.28 -8.58
C VAL A 42 -14.82 -0.08 -9.50
N PHE A 43 -15.48 -0.07 -10.65
CA PHE A 43 -15.25 0.90 -11.73
C PHE A 43 -16.57 1.26 -12.41
N ASP A 44 -16.59 2.37 -13.14
CA ASP A 44 -17.70 2.78 -14.00
C ASP A 44 -17.19 2.96 -15.45
N GLU A 45 -18.00 3.51 -16.34
CA GLU A 45 -17.59 3.74 -17.72
C GLU A 45 -16.37 4.65 -17.84
N ARG A 46 -16.06 5.50 -16.85
CA ARG A 46 -14.98 6.49 -16.91
C ARG A 46 -13.60 5.85 -16.97
N GLU A 47 -13.38 4.74 -16.25
CA GLU A 47 -12.11 3.99 -16.37
C GLU A 47 -11.90 3.51 -17.81
N MET A 48 -12.96 2.96 -18.43
CA MET A 48 -12.88 2.42 -19.78
C MET A 48 -12.74 3.52 -20.83
N THR A 49 -13.49 4.61 -20.71
CA THR A 49 -13.41 5.73 -21.67
C THR A 49 -12.08 6.46 -21.55
N ASN A 50 -11.56 6.70 -20.34
CA ASN A 50 -10.22 7.29 -20.18
C ASN A 50 -9.12 6.39 -20.76
N LEU A 51 -9.23 5.06 -20.57
CA LEU A 51 -8.28 4.11 -21.14
C LEU A 51 -8.28 4.16 -22.68
N VAL A 52 -9.47 4.17 -23.29
CA VAL A 52 -9.62 4.30 -24.75
C VAL A 52 -9.15 5.67 -25.24
N ASP A 53 -9.44 6.74 -24.50
CA ASP A 53 -8.96 8.10 -24.79
C ASP A 53 -7.43 8.16 -24.84
N SER A 54 -6.76 7.56 -23.85
CA SER A 54 -5.30 7.43 -23.81
C SER A 54 -4.77 6.55 -24.94
N ALA A 55 -5.47 5.47 -25.31
CA ALA A 55 -5.07 4.59 -26.40
C ALA A 55 -5.16 5.29 -27.77
N LEU A 56 -6.20 6.10 -27.98
CA LEU A 56 -6.37 6.89 -29.20
C LEU A 56 -5.34 8.04 -29.31
N GLU A 57 -4.90 8.62 -28.18
CA GLU A 57 -3.79 9.58 -28.16
C GLU A 57 -2.46 8.91 -28.54
N PHE A 58 -2.30 7.63 -28.20
CA PHE A 58 -1.15 6.79 -28.54
C PHE A 58 0.22 7.37 -28.10
N TRP A 59 0.24 8.14 -27.01
CA TRP A 59 1.47 8.63 -26.37
C TRP A 59 2.24 7.53 -25.62
N LEU A 60 1.53 6.51 -25.15
CA LEU A 60 2.00 5.27 -24.49
C LEU A 60 2.71 5.43 -23.15
N THR A 61 3.72 6.29 -23.08
CA THR A 61 4.57 6.49 -21.89
C THR A 61 3.98 7.52 -20.94
N TYR A 62 4.68 7.83 -19.83
CA TYR A 62 4.29 8.89 -18.91
C TYR A 62 3.88 10.18 -19.65
N GLY A 63 2.62 10.61 -19.45
CA GLY A 63 1.95 11.59 -20.29
C GLY A 63 0.92 12.44 -19.57
N ARG A 64 -0.19 12.72 -20.26
CA ARG A 64 -1.25 13.62 -19.80
C ARG A 64 -1.94 13.06 -18.56
N TYR A 65 -2.39 11.81 -18.62
CA TYR A 65 -3.09 11.17 -17.51
C TYR A 65 -2.17 10.94 -16.32
N SER A 66 -0.89 10.64 -16.53
CA SER A 66 0.10 10.49 -15.46
C SER A 66 0.24 11.78 -14.64
N ARG A 67 0.35 12.94 -15.30
CA ARG A 67 0.40 14.24 -14.62
C ARG A 67 -0.91 14.62 -13.94
N LEU A 68 -2.05 14.31 -14.56
CA LEU A 68 -3.37 14.55 -13.96
C LEU A 68 -3.55 13.70 -12.71
N PHE A 69 -3.15 12.43 -12.76
CA PHE A 69 -3.18 11.51 -11.64
C PHE A 69 -2.28 11.99 -10.50
N GLU A 70 -0.99 12.26 -10.75
CA GLU A 70 -0.06 12.71 -9.71
C GLU A 70 -0.56 13.99 -9.01
N ARG A 71 -1.09 14.96 -9.77
CA ARG A 71 -1.70 16.18 -9.21
C ARG A 71 -2.96 15.89 -8.40
N GLY A 72 -3.81 15.00 -8.89
CA GLY A 72 -5.07 14.64 -8.23
C GLY A 72 -4.82 13.91 -6.91
N LEU A 73 -3.92 12.92 -6.90
CA LEU A 73 -3.56 12.18 -5.69
C LEU A 73 -2.82 13.06 -4.69
N ALA A 74 -1.87 13.89 -5.12
CA ALA A 74 -1.19 14.85 -4.24
C ALA A 74 -2.19 15.81 -3.58
N ARG A 75 -3.18 16.30 -4.34
CA ARG A 75 -4.27 17.13 -3.80
C ARG A 75 -5.12 16.38 -2.79
N TYR A 76 -5.52 15.15 -3.09
CA TYR A 76 -6.31 14.31 -2.18
C TYR A 76 -5.59 14.11 -0.84
N LEU A 77 -4.28 13.82 -0.88
CA LEU A 77 -3.45 13.62 0.31
C LEU A 77 -3.05 14.93 1.01
N GLY A 78 -3.19 16.08 0.35
CA GLY A 78 -2.70 17.36 0.87
C GLY A 78 -1.16 17.46 0.88
N LEU A 79 -0.49 16.81 -0.07
CA LEU A 79 0.98 16.78 -0.19
C LEU A 79 1.47 17.55 -1.42
N LYS A 80 2.73 17.95 -1.41
CA LYS A 80 3.37 18.67 -2.54
C LYS A 80 3.71 17.76 -3.71
N HIS A 81 4.28 16.59 -3.45
CA HIS A 81 4.85 15.72 -4.48
C HIS A 81 4.21 14.35 -4.47
N CYS A 82 3.90 13.86 -5.67
CA CYS A 82 3.47 12.50 -5.94
C CYS A 82 4.17 12.02 -7.21
N LEU A 83 4.81 10.86 -7.13
CA LEU A 83 5.56 10.22 -8.21
C LEU A 83 4.92 8.87 -8.49
N LEU A 84 4.30 8.75 -9.66
CA LEU A 84 3.65 7.54 -10.12
C LEU A 84 4.69 6.49 -10.53
N VAL A 85 4.47 5.25 -10.11
CA VAL A 85 5.31 4.08 -10.37
C VAL A 85 4.48 2.84 -10.72
N ASN A 86 5.12 1.79 -11.22
CA ASN A 86 4.45 0.62 -11.81
C ASN A 86 3.78 -0.34 -10.81
N SER A 87 4.02 -0.21 -9.50
CA SER A 87 3.46 -1.07 -8.46
C SER A 87 3.69 -0.46 -7.07
N GLY A 88 2.91 -0.86 -6.06
CA GLY A 88 3.21 -0.53 -4.66
C GLY A 88 4.57 -1.06 -4.19
N SER A 89 4.98 -2.24 -4.66
CA SER A 89 6.30 -2.81 -4.38
C SER A 89 7.43 -1.93 -4.92
N SER A 90 7.27 -1.39 -6.14
CA SER A 90 8.23 -0.43 -6.69
C SER A 90 8.18 0.92 -5.98
N ALA A 91 7.03 1.29 -5.41
CA ALA A 91 6.93 2.47 -4.56
C ALA A 91 7.75 2.29 -3.27
N ASN A 92 7.64 1.14 -2.59
CA ASN A 92 8.45 0.80 -1.43
C ASN A 92 9.95 0.77 -1.76
N LEU A 93 10.32 0.14 -2.87
CA LEU A 93 11.70 0.13 -3.36
C LEU A 93 12.21 1.56 -3.58
N LEU A 94 11.43 2.40 -4.26
CA LEU A 94 11.82 3.76 -4.58
C LEU A 94 11.91 4.64 -3.32
N ALA A 95 10.93 4.55 -2.42
CA ALA A 95 10.92 5.30 -1.17
C ALA A 95 12.14 4.97 -0.30
N PHE A 96 12.44 3.68 -0.13
CA PHE A 96 13.65 3.25 0.58
C PHE A 96 14.92 3.69 -0.14
N SER A 97 15.03 3.45 -1.46
CA SER A 97 16.22 3.80 -2.25
C SER A 97 16.52 5.29 -2.22
N THR A 98 15.48 6.13 -2.13
CA THR A 98 15.62 7.59 -1.98
C THR A 98 16.46 7.94 -0.76
N LEU A 99 16.25 7.24 0.37
CA LEU A 99 16.97 7.47 1.62
C LEU A 99 18.43 6.98 1.59
N THR A 100 18.86 6.31 0.52
CA THR A 100 20.25 5.86 0.33
C THR A 100 21.12 6.88 -0.39
N SER A 101 20.51 7.95 -0.93
CA SER A 101 21.20 8.90 -1.79
C SER A 101 22.38 9.60 -1.07
N PRO A 102 23.53 9.77 -1.74
CA PRO A 102 24.65 10.51 -1.19
C PRO A 102 24.31 11.98 -0.92
N LYS A 103 23.28 12.54 -1.57
CA LYS A 103 22.81 13.93 -1.37
C LYS A 103 22.31 14.15 0.07
N LEU A 104 21.84 13.10 0.74
CA LEU A 104 21.36 13.16 2.14
C LEU A 104 22.49 13.15 3.19
N GLY A 105 23.76 13.24 2.77
CA GLY A 105 24.91 13.35 3.67
C GLY A 105 25.03 12.19 4.65
N ASP A 106 25.16 12.50 5.94
CA ASP A 106 25.32 11.51 7.01
C ASP A 106 24.03 10.84 7.47
N ARG A 107 22.88 11.42 7.08
CA ARG A 107 21.56 10.86 7.37
C ARG A 107 21.16 9.77 6.38
N ARG A 108 21.89 9.60 5.27
CA ARG A 108 21.63 8.52 4.31
C ARG A 108 21.75 7.14 4.95
N ILE A 109 20.94 6.20 4.49
CA ILE A 109 21.06 4.77 4.82
C ILE A 109 22.23 4.19 4.02
N ARG A 110 23.08 3.40 4.66
CA ARG A 110 24.23 2.70 4.08
C ARG A 110 24.07 1.18 4.28
N PRO A 111 24.75 0.33 3.49
CA PRO A 111 24.77 -1.10 3.75
C PRO A 111 25.24 -1.38 5.18
N GLY A 112 24.54 -2.27 5.88
CA GLY A 112 24.76 -2.60 7.29
C GLY A 112 24.04 -1.68 8.30
N ASP A 113 23.45 -0.55 7.86
CA ASP A 113 22.56 0.24 8.71
C ASP A 113 21.25 -0.50 8.96
N GLU A 114 20.57 -0.17 10.06
CA GLU A 114 19.39 -0.87 10.55
C GLU A 114 18.10 -0.10 10.25
N VAL A 115 17.05 -0.85 9.89
CA VAL A 115 15.69 -0.34 9.66
C VAL A 115 14.70 -1.11 10.53
N ILE A 116 14.04 -0.43 11.45
CA ILE A 116 13.03 -1.05 12.32
C ILE A 116 11.74 -1.30 11.52
N THR A 117 11.20 -2.50 11.64
CA THR A 117 9.99 -2.94 10.94
C THR A 117 9.35 -4.11 11.70
N VAL A 118 8.33 -4.76 11.13
CA VAL A 118 7.63 -5.92 11.72
C VAL A 118 7.69 -7.11 10.77
N ALA A 119 7.68 -8.33 11.33
CA ALA A 119 7.69 -9.56 10.52
C ALA A 119 6.28 -9.97 10.06
N ALA A 120 5.23 -9.49 10.72
CA ALA A 120 3.84 -9.69 10.34
C ALA A 120 3.40 -8.64 9.30
N GLY A 121 3.68 -8.91 8.03
CA GLY A 121 3.38 -7.96 6.96
C GLY A 121 3.55 -8.52 5.55
N PHE A 122 3.61 -7.62 4.57
CA PHE A 122 3.82 -7.95 3.17
C PHE A 122 5.32 -7.93 2.82
N PRO A 123 5.83 -8.88 2.00
CA PRO A 123 7.27 -9.02 1.77
C PRO A 123 7.93 -7.76 1.20
N THR A 124 7.27 -7.05 0.29
CA THR A 124 7.88 -5.90 -0.40
C THR A 124 7.89 -4.61 0.42
N THR A 125 7.37 -4.63 1.65
CA THR A 125 7.69 -3.61 2.67
C THR A 125 9.13 -3.77 3.19
N VAL A 126 9.64 -5.01 3.24
CA VAL A 126 10.96 -5.33 3.82
C VAL A 126 12.02 -5.62 2.76
N SER A 127 11.63 -6.19 1.61
CA SER A 127 12.56 -6.54 0.52
C SER A 127 13.53 -5.40 0.13
N PRO A 128 13.12 -4.12 0.02
CA PRO A 128 14.06 -3.05 -0.33
C PRO A 128 15.23 -2.90 0.65
N VAL A 129 14.97 -3.08 1.95
CA VAL A 129 15.98 -3.02 3.01
C VAL A 129 17.03 -4.11 2.78
N VAL A 130 16.57 -5.34 2.60
CA VAL A 130 17.43 -6.52 2.38
C VAL A 130 18.20 -6.41 1.07
N GLN A 131 17.53 -6.02 -0.03
CA GLN A 131 18.13 -5.91 -1.36
C GLN A 131 19.28 -4.90 -1.43
N TYR A 132 19.22 -3.83 -0.63
CA TYR A 132 20.29 -2.85 -0.54
C TYR A 132 21.44 -3.28 0.39
N GLY A 133 21.23 -4.32 1.20
CA GLY A 133 22.18 -4.75 2.22
C GLY A 133 22.07 -3.99 3.54
N ALA A 134 20.96 -3.30 3.79
CA ALA A 134 20.58 -2.84 5.12
C ALA A 134 19.98 -4.00 5.93
N VAL A 135 19.89 -3.84 7.25
CA VAL A 135 19.49 -4.89 8.19
C VAL A 135 18.09 -4.57 8.73
N PRO A 136 17.04 -5.33 8.37
CA PRO A 136 15.75 -5.20 9.02
C PRO A 136 15.84 -5.65 10.48
N VAL A 137 15.28 -4.83 11.37
CA VAL A 137 15.16 -5.08 12.80
C VAL A 137 13.68 -5.29 13.11
N PHE A 138 13.30 -6.53 13.39
CA PHE A 138 11.93 -6.90 13.66
C PHE A 138 11.59 -6.74 15.14
N VAL A 139 10.48 -6.06 15.40
CA VAL A 139 9.75 -6.12 16.67
C VAL A 139 8.40 -6.81 16.44
N ASP A 140 7.75 -7.22 17.52
CA ASP A 140 6.45 -7.89 17.43
C ASP A 140 5.30 -6.91 17.14
N VAL A 141 4.10 -7.46 16.98
CA VAL A 141 2.86 -6.72 16.71
C VAL A 141 1.84 -6.93 17.82
N GLU A 142 0.83 -6.07 17.87
CA GLU A 142 -0.37 -6.27 18.68
C GLU A 142 -1.41 -7.11 17.91
N LEU A 143 -2.06 -8.06 18.59
CA LEU A 143 -2.97 -8.99 17.93
C LEU A 143 -4.24 -8.31 17.40
N THR A 144 -4.79 -7.32 18.13
CA THR A 144 -6.10 -6.71 17.80
C THR A 144 -5.99 -5.70 16.66
N THR A 145 -4.87 -4.97 16.58
CA THR A 145 -4.63 -3.98 15.52
C THR A 145 -3.83 -4.55 14.35
N ALA A 146 -3.10 -5.65 14.57
CA ALA A 146 -2.11 -6.24 13.65
C ALA A 146 -0.99 -5.27 13.23
N ASN A 147 -0.78 -4.22 14.01
CA ASN A 147 0.28 -3.23 13.84
C ASN A 147 1.37 -3.42 14.90
N ILE A 148 2.52 -2.78 14.68
CA ILE A 148 3.68 -2.79 15.58
C ILE A 148 3.30 -2.59 17.07
N ASP A 149 3.93 -3.38 17.95
CA ASP A 149 3.96 -3.08 19.39
C ASP A 149 5.00 -1.97 19.64
N VAL A 150 4.49 -0.76 19.89
CA VAL A 150 5.33 0.43 20.07
C VAL A 150 6.15 0.41 21.37
N SER A 151 5.80 -0.45 22.34
CA SER A 151 6.55 -0.59 23.58
C SER A 151 7.95 -1.20 23.35
N MET A 152 8.13 -1.90 22.24
CA MET A 152 9.39 -2.56 21.86
C MET A 152 10.38 -1.63 21.13
N LEU A 153 9.94 -0.44 20.70
CA LEU A 153 10.73 0.45 19.84
C LEU A 153 12.06 0.89 20.46
N GLU A 154 12.07 1.27 21.74
CA GLU A 154 13.31 1.74 22.40
C GLU A 154 14.38 0.63 22.48
N ALA A 155 13.97 -0.63 22.69
CA ALA A 155 14.88 -1.76 22.68
C ALA A 155 15.39 -2.12 21.27
N ALA A 156 14.72 -1.63 20.23
CA ALA A 156 15.10 -1.86 18.85
C ALA A 156 16.17 -0.91 18.33
N VAL A 157 16.40 0.24 18.98
CA VAL A 157 17.40 1.23 18.55
C VAL A 157 18.82 0.73 18.81
N SER A 158 19.71 1.02 17.87
CA SER A 158 21.14 0.91 18.02
C SER A 158 21.84 2.11 17.33
N PRO A 159 23.17 2.28 17.49
CA PRO A 159 23.93 3.28 16.73
C PRO A 159 23.84 3.13 15.20
N LYS A 160 23.38 1.97 14.70
CA LYS A 160 23.19 1.70 13.27
C LYS A 160 21.77 2.02 12.79
N THR A 161 20.82 2.27 13.67
CA THR A 161 19.44 2.53 13.28
C THR A 161 19.33 3.84 12.51
N LYS A 162 18.73 3.79 11.32
CA LYS A 162 18.55 4.96 10.44
C LYS A 162 17.10 5.25 10.11
N ALA A 163 16.23 4.25 10.16
CA ALA A 163 14.85 4.41 9.73
C ALA A 163 13.90 3.47 10.45
N VAL A 164 12.62 3.85 10.43
CA VAL A 164 11.46 2.99 10.66
C VAL A 164 10.70 2.90 9.34
N MET A 165 10.37 1.69 8.88
CA MET A 165 9.55 1.45 7.70
C MET A 165 8.44 0.47 8.05
N LEU A 166 7.20 0.96 8.06
CA LEU A 166 6.04 0.23 8.55
C LEU A 166 4.85 0.40 7.62
N ALA A 167 4.10 -0.68 7.46
CA ALA A 167 2.81 -0.63 6.80
C ALA A 167 1.69 -0.32 7.79
N HIS A 168 0.68 0.44 7.35
CA HIS A 168 -0.59 0.54 8.06
C HIS A 168 -1.42 -0.71 7.74
N THR A 169 -1.16 -1.80 8.49
CA THR A 169 -1.62 -3.15 8.16
C THR A 169 -3.14 -3.20 7.91
N LEU A 170 -3.53 -3.67 6.73
CA LEU A 170 -4.92 -3.83 6.30
C LEU A 170 -5.80 -2.57 6.42
N GLY A 171 -5.20 -1.39 6.31
CA GLY A 171 -5.91 -0.11 6.42
C GLY A 171 -5.97 0.44 7.83
N ASN A 172 -5.62 -0.36 8.85
CA ASN A 172 -5.57 0.11 10.21
C ASN A 172 -4.27 0.89 10.44
N PRO A 173 -4.30 2.18 10.79
CA PRO A 173 -3.08 2.92 11.04
C PRO A 173 -2.35 2.36 12.26
N PHE A 174 -1.03 2.11 12.18
CA PHE A 174 -0.22 1.95 13.39
C PHE A 174 -0.26 3.22 14.25
N ASP A 175 0.18 3.14 15.51
CA ASP A 175 0.22 4.29 16.43
C ASP A 175 1.20 5.35 15.93
N LEU A 176 0.67 6.28 15.14
CA LEU A 176 1.41 7.31 14.45
C LEU A 176 2.01 8.34 15.41
N ASP A 177 1.33 8.64 16.53
CA ASP A 177 1.87 9.56 17.51
C ASP A 177 3.12 8.97 18.18
N ALA A 178 3.04 7.72 18.64
CA ALA A 178 4.18 7.05 19.26
C ALA A 178 5.35 6.85 18.28
N VAL A 179 5.09 6.29 17.09
CA VAL A 179 6.15 6.00 16.10
C VAL A 179 6.82 7.27 15.59
N ALA A 180 6.04 8.31 15.27
CA ALA A 180 6.62 9.53 14.71
C ALA A 180 7.36 10.36 15.78
N ALA A 181 6.91 10.35 17.05
CA ALA A 181 7.66 10.93 18.16
C ALA A 181 8.98 10.18 18.42
N PHE A 182 8.95 8.85 18.36
CA PHE A 182 10.15 8.02 18.45
C PHE A 182 11.15 8.31 17.33
N CYS A 183 10.69 8.43 16.09
CA CYS A 183 11.57 8.79 14.96
C CYS A 183 12.20 10.17 15.14
N GLU A 184 11.44 11.16 15.61
CA GLU A 184 11.95 12.51 15.90
C GLU A 184 13.02 12.48 17.00
N LYS A 185 12.72 11.82 18.13
CA LYS A 185 13.64 11.69 19.28
C LYS A 185 15.01 11.13 18.87
N HIS A 186 15.04 10.15 17.97
CA HIS A 186 16.26 9.46 17.55
C HIS A 186 16.81 9.94 16.20
N GLY A 187 16.20 10.96 15.59
CA GLY A 187 16.64 11.49 14.28
C GLY A 187 16.47 10.52 13.10
N LEU A 188 15.57 9.55 13.22
CA LEU A 188 15.34 8.48 12.24
C LEU A 188 14.49 8.98 11.07
N TRP A 189 14.63 8.33 9.92
CA TRP A 189 13.64 8.43 8.85
C TRP A 189 12.39 7.62 9.20
N LEU A 190 11.25 8.04 8.65
CA LEU A 190 9.98 7.33 8.75
C LEU A 190 9.43 7.16 7.35
N ILE A 191 9.29 5.91 6.92
CA ILE A 191 8.60 5.52 5.69
C ILE A 191 7.24 4.93 6.09
N GLU A 192 6.16 5.56 5.64
CA GLU A 192 4.81 5.01 5.77
C GLU A 192 4.48 4.18 4.52
N ASP A 193 4.44 2.85 4.67
CA ASP A 193 3.85 1.99 3.66
C ASP A 193 2.32 2.05 3.79
N ASN A 194 1.71 2.84 2.92
CA ASN A 194 0.29 3.14 2.91
C ASN A 194 -0.37 2.46 1.69
N CYS A 195 0.17 1.31 1.26
CA CYS A 195 -0.40 0.51 0.18
C CYS A 195 -1.84 0.09 0.48
N ASP A 196 -2.09 -0.45 1.68
CA ASP A 196 -3.40 -0.98 2.08
C ASP A 196 -4.26 0.02 2.86
N ALA A 197 -3.87 1.29 2.94
CA ALA A 197 -4.48 2.25 3.87
C ALA A 197 -4.88 3.58 3.25
N LEU A 198 -4.94 3.66 1.92
CA LEU A 198 -5.39 4.88 1.24
C LEU A 198 -6.80 5.28 1.69
N GLY A 199 -6.92 6.50 2.20
CA GLY A 199 -8.18 7.06 2.74
C GLY A 199 -8.42 6.82 4.23
N SER A 200 -7.51 6.12 4.91
CA SER A 200 -7.53 6.02 6.38
C SER A 200 -7.08 7.35 6.98
N THR A 201 -7.61 7.68 8.15
CA THR A 201 -7.20 8.90 8.86
C THR A 201 -6.72 8.61 10.27
N TYR A 202 -5.89 9.50 10.80
CA TYR A 202 -5.38 9.46 12.16
C TYR A 202 -5.43 10.86 12.76
N THR A 203 -5.90 10.96 14.00
CA THR A 203 -5.99 12.20 14.77
C THR A 203 -4.78 12.31 15.69
N SER A 204 -3.81 13.12 15.29
CA SER A 204 -2.55 13.29 16.03
C SER A 204 -2.67 14.36 17.12
N HIS A 205 -2.09 14.04 18.27
CA HIS A 205 -2.03 14.89 19.47
C HIS A 205 -0.62 15.44 19.73
N ARG A 206 0.31 15.25 18.80
CA ARG A 206 1.71 15.66 18.96
C ARG A 206 1.96 17.17 18.90
N ALA A 207 1.17 17.90 18.12
CA ALA A 207 1.35 19.34 17.96
C ALA A 207 0.70 20.12 19.13
N PRO A 208 1.33 21.21 19.63
CA PRO A 208 0.70 22.08 20.62
C PRO A 208 -0.61 22.67 20.07
N GLY A 209 -1.70 22.55 20.83
CA GLY A 209 -3.02 23.06 20.45
C GLY A 209 -4.07 21.94 20.37
N SER A 210 -4.97 22.03 19.38
CA SER A 210 -6.01 21.02 19.16
C SER A 210 -5.48 19.84 18.33
N PRO A 211 -5.99 18.62 18.57
CA PRO A 211 -5.64 17.46 17.75
C PRO A 211 -5.95 17.71 16.28
N VAL A 212 -5.08 17.19 15.39
CA VAL A 212 -5.23 17.37 13.93
C VAL A 212 -5.43 16.01 13.28
N THR A 213 -6.56 15.85 12.60
CA THR A 213 -6.84 14.68 11.77
C THR A 213 -6.21 14.85 10.39
N LYS A 214 -5.41 13.88 9.96
CA LYS A 214 -4.82 13.82 8.62
C LYS A 214 -4.98 12.43 8.02
N LEU A 215 -4.84 12.33 6.70
CA LEU A 215 -4.75 11.06 5.99
C LEU A 215 -3.44 10.34 6.34
N THR A 216 -3.47 9.02 6.43
CA THR A 216 -2.25 8.21 6.54
C THR A 216 -1.34 8.38 5.32
N GLY A 217 -0.04 8.19 5.51
CA GLY A 217 0.97 8.50 4.49
C GLY A 217 1.39 9.99 4.44
N THR A 218 0.96 10.80 5.42
CA THR A 218 1.27 12.24 5.49
C THR A 218 2.01 12.66 6.77
N PHE A 219 2.42 11.70 7.59
CA PHE A 219 3.06 11.91 8.89
C PHE A 219 4.57 11.68 8.86
N GLY A 220 5.01 10.75 8.02
CA GLY A 220 6.40 10.40 7.79
C GLY A 220 7.10 11.32 6.81
N HIS A 221 8.32 10.93 6.45
CA HIS A 221 9.16 11.70 5.53
C HIS A 221 8.84 11.37 4.07
N ILE A 222 8.48 10.12 3.80
CA ILE A 222 8.13 9.59 2.48
C ILE A 222 7.16 8.44 2.66
N ALA A 223 6.22 8.28 1.75
CA ALA A 223 5.17 7.30 1.87
C ALA A 223 4.78 6.71 0.51
N THR A 224 4.09 5.58 0.55
CA THR A 224 3.82 4.77 -0.65
C THR A 224 2.37 4.31 -0.73
N SER A 225 1.85 4.11 -1.94
CA SER A 225 0.57 3.45 -2.16
C SER A 225 0.63 2.47 -3.33
N SER A 226 -0.31 1.53 -3.33
CA SER A 226 -0.47 0.48 -4.35
C SER A 226 -1.81 0.61 -5.05
N PHE A 227 -1.82 0.34 -6.36
CA PHE A 227 -3.01 0.37 -7.21
C PHE A 227 -3.25 -0.99 -7.91
N TYR A 228 -2.82 -2.08 -7.27
CA TYR A 228 -3.18 -3.45 -7.68
C TYR A 228 -4.66 -3.74 -7.34
N PRO A 229 -5.41 -4.57 -8.10
CA PRO A 229 -6.88 -4.63 -8.05
C PRO A 229 -7.57 -4.87 -6.70
N PRO A 230 -6.96 -5.57 -5.72
CA PRO A 230 -7.50 -5.70 -4.37
C PRO A 230 -7.54 -4.41 -3.53
N HIS A 231 -6.71 -3.41 -3.88
CA HIS A 231 -6.54 -2.19 -3.08
C HIS A 231 -7.72 -1.23 -3.24
N HIS A 232 -7.66 -0.09 -2.56
CA HIS A 232 -8.72 0.92 -2.51
C HIS A 232 -9.11 1.46 -3.88
N MET A 233 -8.14 1.50 -4.80
CA MET A 233 -8.35 1.84 -6.19
C MET A 233 -7.38 1.04 -7.06
N THR A 234 -7.58 1.04 -8.38
CA THR A 234 -6.72 0.26 -9.28
C THR A 234 -6.32 0.96 -10.57
N MET A 235 -5.16 0.54 -11.09
CA MET A 235 -4.68 0.80 -12.46
C MET A 235 -4.42 -0.52 -13.22
N GLY A 236 -4.91 -1.65 -12.70
CA GLY A 236 -4.40 -2.98 -13.03
C GLY A 236 -3.08 -3.24 -12.32
N GLU A 237 -2.02 -2.52 -12.70
CA GLU A 237 -0.75 -2.47 -11.97
C GLU A 237 -0.36 -1.00 -11.80
N GLY A 238 0.08 -0.63 -10.60
CA GLY A 238 0.48 0.75 -10.31
C GLY A 238 0.79 0.98 -8.83
N GLY A 239 1.45 2.09 -8.55
CA GLY A 239 1.69 2.58 -7.20
C GLY A 239 2.18 4.02 -7.24
N ALA A 240 2.35 4.66 -6.09
CA ALA A 240 2.86 6.01 -6.02
C ALA A 240 3.78 6.18 -4.82
N VAL A 241 4.78 7.06 -4.96
CA VAL A 241 5.60 7.58 -3.86
C VAL A 241 5.22 9.04 -3.66
N TYR A 242 5.00 9.46 -2.42
CA TYR A 242 4.66 10.85 -2.13
C TYR A 242 5.39 11.37 -0.90
N THR A 243 5.64 12.68 -0.92
CA THR A 243 6.38 13.39 0.13
C THR A 243 6.09 14.90 0.07
N ASN A 244 6.31 15.59 1.20
CA ASN A 244 6.32 17.05 1.26
C ASN A 244 7.72 17.66 1.11
N ASN A 245 8.77 16.84 1.00
CA ASN A 245 10.15 17.29 0.92
C ASN A 245 10.62 17.35 -0.54
N ASP A 246 11.00 18.55 -1.00
CA ASP A 246 11.43 18.81 -2.38
C ASP A 246 12.72 18.06 -2.76
N GLU A 247 13.65 17.89 -1.82
CA GLU A 247 14.90 17.15 -2.03
C GLU A 247 14.64 15.64 -2.17
N LEU A 248 13.79 15.07 -1.31
CA LEU A 248 13.39 13.66 -1.42
C LEU A 248 12.65 13.39 -2.73
N ALA A 249 11.76 14.29 -3.14
CA ALA A 249 11.05 14.18 -4.41
C ALA A 249 12.01 14.19 -5.61
N ALA A 250 12.98 15.10 -5.63
CA ALA A 250 13.98 15.18 -6.71
C ALA A 250 14.87 13.92 -6.77
N ILE A 251 15.29 13.39 -5.62
CA ILE A 251 16.06 12.14 -5.53
C ILE A 251 15.22 10.97 -6.04
N ALA A 252 13.97 10.84 -5.57
CA ALA A 252 13.06 9.79 -5.98
C ALA A 252 12.77 9.83 -7.49
N GLU A 253 12.53 11.03 -8.06
CA GLU A 253 12.33 11.17 -9.50
C GLU A 253 13.57 10.73 -10.29
N SER A 254 14.76 11.14 -9.87
CA SER A 254 16.02 10.71 -10.49
C SER A 254 16.15 9.18 -10.47
N ILE A 255 16.00 8.54 -9.30
CA ILE A 255 16.11 7.07 -9.16
C ILE A 255 15.03 6.35 -9.99
N ARG A 256 13.79 6.86 -10.05
CA ARG A 256 12.72 6.30 -10.89
C ARG A 256 13.04 6.36 -12.39
N ASP A 257 13.77 7.40 -12.80
CA ASP A 257 14.05 7.77 -14.17
C ASP A 257 15.51 7.48 -14.56
N TRP A 258 15.90 6.22 -14.49
CA TRP A 258 17.21 5.68 -14.84
C TRP A 258 18.37 6.20 -14.00
N GLY A 259 18.11 6.95 -12.93
CA GLY A 259 19.13 7.61 -12.13
C GLY A 259 19.66 8.88 -12.78
N ARG A 260 18.96 9.40 -13.81
CA ARG A 260 19.40 10.59 -14.55
C ARG A 260 19.38 11.84 -13.65
N ASP A 261 20.36 12.73 -13.82
CA ASP A 261 20.42 14.02 -13.11
C ASP A 261 19.43 15.04 -13.72
N CYS A 262 19.10 14.88 -15.00
CA CYS A 262 18.20 15.76 -15.73
C CYS A 262 16.73 15.59 -15.33
N TYR A 263 16.08 16.70 -14.96
CA TYR A 263 14.66 16.78 -14.57
C TYR A 263 13.73 17.20 -15.73
N CYS A 264 14.17 17.06 -16.99
CA CYS A 264 13.30 17.36 -18.13
C CYS A 264 12.14 16.36 -18.21
N GLN A 265 10.92 16.89 -18.36
CA GLN A 265 9.73 16.08 -18.64
C GLN A 265 9.87 15.32 -19.97
N SER A 266 9.15 14.21 -20.11
CA SER A 266 9.06 13.46 -21.38
C SER A 266 8.70 14.39 -22.54
N GLY A 267 9.44 14.27 -23.65
CA GLY A 267 9.27 15.12 -24.83
C GLY A 267 9.83 16.56 -24.70
N LYS A 268 10.44 16.92 -23.56
CA LYS A 268 11.14 18.19 -23.37
C LYS A 268 12.65 18.00 -23.26
N ASP A 269 13.37 19.01 -23.71
CA ASP A 269 14.82 19.10 -23.69
C ASP A 269 15.27 20.41 -23.04
N ASN A 270 16.47 20.40 -22.45
CA ASN A 270 17.15 21.61 -21.97
C ASN A 270 16.34 22.48 -21.00
N THR A 271 15.50 21.87 -20.14
CA THR A 271 14.77 22.62 -19.10
C THR A 271 15.71 23.32 -18.12
N CYS A 272 16.93 22.81 -17.94
CA CYS A 272 17.99 23.45 -17.15
C CYS A 272 18.68 24.63 -17.84
N GLY A 273 18.45 24.85 -19.14
CA GLY A 273 19.11 25.88 -19.94
C GLY A 273 20.60 25.63 -20.21
N LYS A 274 21.15 24.50 -19.76
CA LYS A 274 22.60 24.23 -19.73
C LYS A 274 22.95 22.78 -20.15
N ARG A 275 22.13 22.15 -20.99
CA ARG A 275 22.24 20.73 -21.38
C ARG A 275 23.64 20.31 -21.85
N PHE A 276 24.35 21.19 -22.56
CA PHE A 276 25.69 20.94 -23.12
C PHE A 276 26.75 21.93 -22.59
N ASP A 277 26.52 22.55 -21.43
CA ASP A 277 27.37 23.62 -20.89
C ASP A 277 27.73 23.37 -19.41
N GLN A 278 27.85 22.09 -19.05
CA GLN A 278 28.19 21.65 -17.68
C GLN A 278 29.22 20.53 -17.71
N SER A 279 29.85 20.29 -16.56
CA SER A 279 30.79 19.20 -16.32
C SER A 279 30.30 18.39 -15.13
N PHE A 280 30.31 17.06 -15.26
CA PHE A 280 29.80 16.14 -14.23
C PHE A 280 30.79 15.01 -13.99
N GLY A 281 31.28 14.88 -12.75
CA GLY A 281 32.25 13.84 -12.39
C GLY A 281 33.46 13.83 -13.33
N ALA A 282 33.75 12.67 -13.93
CA ALA A 282 34.84 12.48 -14.89
C ALA A 282 34.38 12.53 -16.37
N LEU A 283 33.13 12.93 -16.65
CA LEU A 283 32.62 13.07 -18.01
C LEU A 283 33.23 14.30 -18.69
N PRO A 284 33.38 14.31 -20.03
CA PRO A 284 33.87 15.48 -20.75
C PRO A 284 32.95 16.69 -20.57
N HIS A 285 33.51 17.90 -20.60
CA HIS A 285 32.71 19.12 -20.57
C HIS A 285 31.71 19.15 -21.74
N GLY A 286 30.47 19.54 -21.44
CA GLY A 286 29.39 19.59 -22.42
C GLY A 286 28.74 18.24 -22.75
N TYR A 287 29.02 17.18 -21.97
CA TYR A 287 28.28 15.92 -22.10
C TYR A 287 26.77 16.15 -21.88
N ASP A 288 25.93 15.49 -22.68
CA ASP A 288 24.49 15.70 -22.66
C ASP A 288 23.90 15.43 -21.27
N HIS A 289 23.35 16.46 -20.63
CA HIS A 289 22.72 16.34 -19.31
C HIS A 289 21.63 15.25 -19.26
N LYS A 290 20.95 14.94 -20.37
CA LYS A 290 19.99 13.81 -20.42
C LYS A 290 20.62 12.44 -20.18
N TYR A 291 21.92 12.30 -20.42
CA TYR A 291 22.71 11.08 -20.25
C TYR A 291 23.74 11.20 -19.13
N VAL A 292 23.55 12.16 -18.23
CA VAL A 292 24.26 12.22 -16.96
C VAL A 292 23.42 11.51 -15.91
N TYR A 293 24.03 10.56 -15.19
CA TYR A 293 23.38 9.76 -14.17
C TYR A 293 23.99 10.06 -12.81
N SER A 294 23.20 10.61 -11.89
CA SER A 294 23.63 10.99 -10.54
C SER A 294 23.32 9.92 -9.49
N HIS A 295 22.50 8.93 -9.82
CA HIS A 295 22.12 7.84 -8.94
C HIS A 295 22.16 6.50 -9.68
N PHE A 296 22.29 5.41 -8.92
CA PHE A 296 21.94 4.08 -9.43
C PHE A 296 20.41 3.97 -9.44
N GLY A 297 19.82 4.18 -10.61
CA GLY A 297 18.38 4.18 -10.78
C GLY A 297 17.81 2.97 -11.50
N TYR A 298 16.51 3.05 -11.72
CA TYR A 298 15.65 2.03 -12.31
C TYR A 298 14.81 2.63 -13.44
N ASN A 299 13.92 1.85 -14.05
CA ASN A 299 12.83 2.41 -14.86
C ASN A 299 11.51 1.91 -14.32
N LEU A 300 10.92 2.66 -13.39
CA LEU A 300 9.73 2.23 -12.64
C LEU A 300 8.46 3.00 -13.05
N LYS A 301 8.51 3.78 -14.13
CA LYS A 301 7.36 4.54 -14.65
C LYS A 301 6.28 3.61 -15.19
N VAL A 302 5.03 4.11 -15.19
CA VAL A 302 3.87 3.48 -15.85
C VAL A 302 3.65 4.02 -17.26
N SER A 303 2.78 3.33 -17.99
CA SER A 303 2.14 3.87 -19.19
C SER A 303 1.05 4.90 -18.84
N ASP A 304 0.75 5.82 -19.78
CA ASP A 304 -0.36 6.75 -19.58
C ASP A 304 -1.72 6.04 -19.52
N MET A 305 -1.83 4.87 -20.14
CA MET A 305 -3.02 4.02 -20.12
C MET A 305 -3.36 3.54 -18.71
N GLN A 306 -2.36 3.11 -17.94
CA GLN A 306 -2.54 2.76 -16.52
C GLN A 306 -2.99 3.98 -15.71
N ALA A 307 -2.34 5.13 -15.93
CA ALA A 307 -2.68 6.38 -15.26
C ALA A 307 -4.11 6.86 -15.59
N ALA A 308 -4.59 6.61 -16.81
CA ALA A 308 -5.93 6.99 -17.25
C ALA A 308 -7.03 6.28 -16.46
N VAL A 309 -6.83 4.98 -16.18
CA VAL A 309 -7.71 4.19 -15.30
C VAL A 309 -7.67 4.75 -13.89
N GLY A 310 -6.48 4.96 -13.32
CA GLY A 310 -6.36 5.48 -11.96
C GLY A 310 -6.92 6.90 -11.80
N TYR A 311 -6.81 7.75 -12.83
CA TYR A 311 -7.37 9.10 -12.77
C TYR A 311 -8.89 9.10 -12.60
N ALA A 312 -9.61 8.17 -13.25
CA ALA A 312 -11.05 8.01 -13.06
C ALA A 312 -11.43 7.54 -11.64
N GLN A 313 -10.53 6.79 -10.98
CA GLN A 313 -10.77 6.24 -9.65
C GLN A 313 -10.59 7.28 -8.52
N LEU A 314 -9.83 8.36 -8.74
CA LEU A 314 -9.52 9.34 -7.69
C LEU A 314 -10.78 9.96 -7.07
N ASP A 315 -11.77 10.30 -7.90
CA ASP A 315 -13.03 10.89 -7.45
C ASP A 315 -13.89 9.92 -6.61
N LYS A 316 -13.60 8.60 -6.68
CA LYS A 316 -14.36 7.54 -6.00
C LYS A 316 -13.74 7.13 -4.66
N LEU A 317 -12.51 7.56 -4.38
CA LEU A 317 -11.78 7.18 -3.17
C LEU A 317 -12.53 7.46 -1.87
N PRO A 318 -13.18 8.64 -1.68
CA PRO A 318 -13.97 8.89 -0.47
C PRO A 318 -15.09 7.86 -0.28
N ASP A 319 -15.86 7.58 -1.33
CA ASP A 319 -16.99 6.64 -1.29
C ASP A 319 -16.51 5.20 -1.05
N PHE A 320 -15.36 4.83 -1.61
CA PHE A 320 -14.74 3.53 -1.34
C PHE A 320 -14.35 3.37 0.13
N GLY A 321 -13.81 4.42 0.75
CA GLY A 321 -13.51 4.41 2.19
C GLY A 321 -14.76 4.25 3.05
N GLU A 322 -15.81 5.01 2.75
CA GLU A 322 -17.10 4.92 3.46
C GLU A 322 -17.74 3.54 3.33
N ALA A 323 -17.74 2.96 2.12
CA ALA A 323 -18.26 1.62 1.91
C ALA A 323 -17.49 0.57 2.73
N ARG A 324 -16.15 0.66 2.77
CA ARG A 324 -15.29 -0.23 3.56
C ARG A 324 -15.59 -0.14 5.06
N ARG A 325 -15.71 1.09 5.60
CA ARG A 325 -16.07 1.33 7.01
C ARG A 325 -17.45 0.75 7.36
N ARG A 326 -18.45 1.00 6.51
CA ARG A 326 -19.81 0.46 6.68
C ARG A 326 -19.81 -1.07 6.69
N ASN A 327 -19.15 -1.69 5.72
CA ASN A 327 -19.06 -3.14 5.60
C ASN A 327 -18.34 -3.76 6.80
N PHE A 328 -17.22 -3.16 7.23
CA PHE A 328 -16.50 -3.57 8.42
C PHE A 328 -17.38 -3.52 9.68
N LYS A 329 -18.08 -2.39 9.90
CA LYS A 329 -18.96 -2.21 11.06
C LYS A 329 -20.08 -3.25 11.11
N ALA A 330 -20.70 -3.55 9.96
CA ALA A 330 -21.75 -4.55 9.86
C ALA A 330 -21.23 -5.95 10.24
N LEU A 331 -20.08 -6.34 9.68
CA LEU A 331 -19.49 -7.65 9.96
C LEU A 331 -18.99 -7.77 11.41
N HIS A 332 -18.36 -6.71 11.94
CA HIS A 332 -17.94 -6.65 13.34
C HIS A 332 -19.13 -6.81 14.29
N ALA A 333 -20.24 -6.11 14.03
CA ALA A 333 -21.44 -6.20 14.87
C ALA A 333 -22.07 -7.60 14.83
N ALA A 334 -22.06 -8.26 13.66
CA ALA A 334 -22.61 -9.61 13.51
C ALA A 334 -21.77 -10.70 14.21
N LEU A 335 -20.46 -10.48 14.32
CA LEU A 335 -19.51 -11.49 14.84
C LEU A 335 -19.09 -11.25 16.29
N SER A 336 -19.38 -10.09 16.90
CA SER A 336 -18.95 -9.74 18.27
C SER A 336 -19.39 -10.75 19.35
N LYS A 337 -20.50 -11.45 19.12
CA LYS A 337 -20.99 -12.53 20.00
C LYS A 337 -20.08 -13.76 20.04
N PHE A 338 -19.09 -13.88 19.16
CA PHE A 338 -18.12 -14.98 19.10
C PHE A 338 -16.74 -14.59 19.61
N GLU A 339 -16.62 -13.48 20.34
CA GLU A 339 -15.35 -13.01 20.90
C GLU A 339 -14.76 -13.97 21.95
N ASP A 340 -15.47 -15.00 22.38
CA ASP A 340 -14.95 -16.08 23.24
C ASP A 340 -14.00 -17.02 22.48
N VAL A 341 -14.27 -17.28 21.19
CA VAL A 341 -13.49 -18.19 20.34
C VAL A 341 -12.74 -17.50 19.20
N LEU A 342 -13.15 -16.29 18.83
CA LEU A 342 -12.49 -15.46 17.83
C LEU A 342 -11.97 -14.17 18.48
N GLN A 343 -10.83 -13.68 18.01
CA GLN A 343 -10.43 -12.31 18.24
C GLN A 343 -10.76 -11.49 17.00
N LEU A 344 -11.49 -10.39 17.20
CA LEU A 344 -11.93 -9.48 16.14
C LEU A 344 -10.97 -8.28 16.02
N PRO A 345 -10.89 -7.67 14.84
CA PRO A 345 -9.99 -6.54 14.59
C PRO A 345 -10.52 -5.27 15.27
N GLN A 346 -9.63 -4.48 15.86
CA GLN A 346 -9.96 -3.18 16.46
C GLN A 346 -9.19 -2.06 15.75
N ALA A 347 -9.87 -0.94 15.52
CA ALA A 347 -9.21 0.27 15.06
C ALA A 347 -8.19 0.73 16.11
N THR A 348 -7.00 1.12 15.67
CA THR A 348 -6.01 1.75 16.54
C THR A 348 -6.61 3.01 17.17
N PRO A 349 -6.33 3.33 18.45
CA PRO A 349 -6.80 4.56 19.07
C PRO A 349 -6.53 5.80 18.21
N HIS A 350 -7.48 6.74 18.21
CA HIS A 350 -7.44 7.99 17.44
C HIS A 350 -7.46 7.84 15.91
N SER A 351 -7.69 6.63 15.39
CA SER A 351 -7.76 6.37 13.95
C SER A 351 -9.19 6.15 13.44
N ASP A 352 -9.37 6.38 12.15
CA ASP A 352 -10.54 5.96 11.38
C ASP A 352 -10.08 5.20 10.11
N PRO A 353 -9.92 3.86 10.22
CA PRO A 353 -9.36 3.02 9.17
C PRO A 353 -10.26 2.92 7.93
N SER A 354 -9.66 3.08 6.77
CA SER A 354 -10.24 2.66 5.49
C SER A 354 -9.89 1.19 5.27
N TRP A 355 -10.66 0.29 5.88
CA TRP A 355 -10.31 -1.13 6.00
C TRP A 355 -10.07 -1.83 4.65
N PHE A 356 -8.90 -2.45 4.51
CA PHE A 356 -8.56 -3.29 3.35
C PHE A 356 -9.30 -4.63 3.42
N GLY A 357 -9.34 -5.25 4.60
CA GLY A 357 -9.94 -6.55 4.88
C GLY A 357 -10.34 -6.68 6.35
N PHE A 358 -11.12 -7.72 6.68
CA PHE A 358 -11.57 -8.00 8.04
C PHE A 358 -10.77 -9.18 8.62
N LEU A 359 -9.74 -8.88 9.40
CA LEU A 359 -8.83 -9.87 9.99
C LEU A 359 -9.41 -10.46 11.27
N MET A 360 -9.52 -11.78 11.32
CA MET A 360 -9.92 -12.51 12.51
C MET A 360 -8.80 -13.46 12.91
N LEU A 361 -8.69 -13.74 14.20
CA LEU A 361 -7.78 -14.75 14.74
C LEU A 361 -8.59 -15.78 15.53
N VAL A 362 -8.38 -17.06 15.24
CA VAL A 362 -8.94 -18.15 16.06
C VAL A 362 -8.16 -18.19 17.37
N LYS A 363 -8.83 -17.97 18.51
CA LYS A 363 -8.15 -17.89 19.80
C LYS A 363 -7.52 -19.23 20.17
N PRO A 364 -6.33 -19.24 20.80
CA PRO A 364 -5.79 -20.44 21.42
C PRO A 364 -6.83 -21.06 22.37
N GLY A 365 -7.11 -22.35 22.22
CA GLY A 365 -8.11 -23.07 23.01
C GLY A 365 -9.53 -23.07 22.44
N ALA A 366 -9.79 -22.41 21.30
CA ALA A 366 -11.04 -22.58 20.56
C ALA A 366 -11.24 -24.05 20.15
N PRO A 367 -12.48 -24.56 20.04
CA PRO A 367 -12.78 -25.96 19.74
C PRO A 367 -12.54 -26.33 18.25
N PHE A 368 -11.90 -25.44 17.48
CA PHE A 368 -11.58 -25.63 16.08
C PHE A 368 -10.30 -24.85 15.73
N THR A 369 -9.72 -25.20 14.60
CA THR A 369 -8.52 -24.57 14.05
C THR A 369 -8.87 -23.56 12.95
N ARG A 370 -7.96 -22.63 12.67
CA ARG A 370 -8.05 -21.76 11.49
C ARG A 370 -8.28 -22.55 10.20
N ARG A 371 -7.59 -23.68 10.04
CA ARG A 371 -7.70 -24.50 8.82
C ARG A 371 -9.13 -25.00 8.60
N GLU A 372 -9.82 -25.42 9.65
CA GLU A 372 -11.17 -25.96 9.55
C GLU A 372 -12.19 -24.87 9.17
N ILE A 373 -12.15 -23.71 9.85
CA ILE A 373 -13.05 -22.60 9.51
C ILE A 373 -12.77 -22.05 8.11
N VAL A 374 -11.50 -21.90 7.71
CA VAL A 374 -11.14 -21.48 6.35
C VAL A 374 -11.62 -22.47 5.32
N SER A 375 -11.42 -23.78 5.54
CA SER A 375 -11.91 -24.81 4.61
C SER A 375 -13.42 -24.79 4.49
N HIS A 376 -14.14 -24.56 5.59
CA HIS A 376 -15.58 -24.39 5.58
C HIS A 376 -16.02 -23.19 4.75
N LEU A 377 -15.43 -22.01 4.97
CA LEU A 377 -15.76 -20.79 4.23
C LEU A 377 -15.45 -20.91 2.73
N GLU A 378 -14.28 -21.45 2.37
CA GLU A 378 -13.92 -21.67 0.96
C GLU A 378 -14.86 -22.67 0.28
N SER A 379 -15.31 -23.72 0.98
CA SER A 379 -16.31 -24.66 0.45
C SER A 379 -17.67 -23.99 0.16
N LYS A 380 -17.95 -22.87 0.85
CA LYS A 380 -19.12 -22.01 0.66
C LYS A 380 -18.87 -20.86 -0.34
N ARG A 381 -17.77 -20.91 -1.11
CA ARG A 381 -17.36 -19.85 -2.06
C ARG A 381 -17.07 -18.50 -1.39
N ILE A 382 -16.79 -18.49 -0.10
CA ILE A 382 -16.33 -17.31 0.64
C ILE A 382 -14.81 -17.33 0.62
N GLN A 383 -14.25 -16.41 -0.14
CA GLN A 383 -12.82 -16.30 -0.31
C GLN A 383 -12.17 -15.73 0.95
N THR A 384 -11.15 -16.41 1.43
CA THR A 384 -10.35 -16.05 2.60
C THR A 384 -8.90 -15.78 2.19
N ARG A 385 -8.17 -15.04 3.02
CA ARG A 385 -6.70 -14.90 2.90
C ARG A 385 -6.05 -15.02 4.27
N MET A 386 -4.78 -15.40 4.31
CA MET A 386 -3.97 -15.22 5.51
C MET A 386 -3.49 -13.77 5.59
N LEU A 387 -2.95 -13.35 6.74
CA LEU A 387 -2.25 -12.06 6.83
C LEU A 387 -0.91 -12.14 6.09
N PHE A 388 -0.97 -12.07 4.76
CA PHE A 388 0.18 -11.99 3.87
C PHE A 388 1.22 -13.09 4.13
N ALA A 389 2.44 -12.72 4.54
CA ALA A 389 3.51 -13.65 4.84
C ALA A 389 3.34 -14.37 6.18
N GLY A 390 2.41 -13.92 7.03
CA GLY A 390 2.25 -14.38 8.41
C GLY A 390 3.46 -13.94 9.24
N ASN A 391 4.54 -14.72 9.18
CA ASN A 391 5.84 -14.35 9.73
C ASN A 391 6.89 -14.39 8.61
N LEU A 392 7.37 -13.21 8.20
CA LEU A 392 8.38 -13.06 7.14
C LEU A 392 9.64 -13.88 7.42
N ILE A 393 10.15 -13.88 8.66
CA ILE A 393 11.40 -14.57 8.97
C ILE A 393 11.26 -16.10 8.94
N LYS A 394 10.03 -16.65 8.86
CA LYS A 394 9.76 -18.09 8.66
C LYS A 394 9.57 -18.47 7.19
N GLN A 395 9.54 -17.50 6.26
CA GLN A 395 9.42 -17.78 4.83
C GLN A 395 10.71 -18.38 4.24
N PRO A 396 10.61 -19.15 3.13
CA PRO A 396 11.77 -19.78 2.50
C PRO A 396 12.89 -18.84 2.09
N CYS A 397 12.56 -17.60 1.70
CA CYS A 397 13.57 -16.60 1.32
C CYS A 397 14.47 -16.15 2.49
N PHE A 398 14.09 -16.45 3.74
CA PHE A 398 14.90 -16.22 4.93
C PHE A 398 15.69 -17.46 5.38
N ASP A 399 15.57 -18.62 4.72
CA ASP A 399 16.20 -19.88 5.14
C ASP A 399 17.72 -19.73 5.34
N GLU A 400 18.38 -19.10 4.37
CA GLU A 400 19.83 -18.89 4.40
C GLU A 400 20.24 -17.91 5.52
N MET A 401 19.45 -16.87 5.74
CA MET A 401 19.67 -15.90 6.83
C MET A 401 19.48 -16.56 8.20
N ARG A 402 18.47 -17.42 8.35
CA ARG A 402 18.26 -18.23 9.57
C ARG A 402 19.41 -19.19 9.81
N ARG A 403 19.86 -19.90 8.78
CA ARG A 403 20.96 -20.87 8.85
C ARG A 403 22.29 -20.22 9.22
N THR A 404 22.58 -19.05 8.66
CA THR A 404 23.82 -18.31 8.92
C THR A 404 23.74 -17.38 10.12
N GLN A 405 22.53 -17.13 10.65
CA GLN A 405 22.26 -16.15 11.70
C GLN A 405 22.75 -14.74 11.33
N THR A 406 22.59 -14.37 10.07
CA THR A 406 22.98 -13.05 9.54
C THR A 406 21.85 -12.42 8.72
N GLY A 407 21.93 -11.11 8.49
CA GLY A 407 21.04 -10.42 7.55
C GLY A 407 19.79 -9.78 8.17
N TYR A 408 19.42 -10.10 9.41
CA TYR A 408 18.36 -9.41 10.15
C TYR A 408 18.57 -9.51 11.67
N ARG A 409 17.81 -8.73 12.44
CA ARG A 409 17.77 -8.79 13.90
C ARG A 409 16.33 -8.90 14.39
N VAL A 410 16.12 -9.57 15.52
CA VAL A 410 14.83 -9.63 16.23
C VAL A 410 15.05 -9.09 17.63
N VAL A 411 14.12 -8.28 18.12
CA VAL A 411 14.12 -7.73 19.47
C VAL A 411 13.08 -8.49 20.27
N GLY A 412 13.48 -9.14 21.36
CA GLY A 412 12.58 -10.00 22.13
C GLY A 412 12.11 -11.21 21.32
N GLU A 413 10.83 -11.53 21.45
CA GLU A 413 10.17 -12.64 20.77
C GLU A 413 9.10 -12.11 19.80
N LEU A 414 8.75 -12.90 18.78
CA LEU A 414 7.71 -12.58 17.80
C LEU A 414 6.46 -13.43 18.04
N THR A 415 6.02 -13.50 19.30
CA THR A 415 4.93 -14.39 19.74
C THR A 415 3.61 -14.07 19.05
N ASN A 416 3.23 -12.80 18.97
CA ASN A 416 1.99 -12.39 18.34
C ASN A 416 2.04 -12.54 16.83
N THR A 417 3.18 -12.25 16.22
CA THR A 417 3.45 -12.52 14.80
C THR A 417 3.26 -14.01 14.48
N ASP A 418 3.75 -14.91 15.33
CA ASP A 418 3.57 -16.35 15.17
C ASP A 418 2.11 -16.78 15.35
N LEU A 419 1.42 -16.25 16.36
CA LEU A 419 -0.01 -16.49 16.55
C LEU A 419 -0.83 -16.03 15.34
N ILE A 420 -0.50 -14.89 14.75
CA ILE A 420 -1.12 -14.40 13.51
C ILE A 420 -0.85 -15.36 12.34
N MET A 421 0.40 -15.78 12.15
CA MET A 421 0.77 -16.72 11.08
C MET A 421 0.01 -18.05 11.19
N GLU A 422 -0.24 -18.54 12.41
CA GLU A 422 -0.86 -19.83 12.66
C GLU A 422 -2.39 -19.77 12.67
N ASN A 423 -2.96 -18.70 13.21
CA ASN A 423 -4.37 -18.67 13.61
C ASN A 423 -5.20 -17.56 12.93
N ALA A 424 -4.57 -16.58 12.28
CA ALA A 424 -5.29 -15.49 11.64
C ALA A 424 -5.65 -15.77 10.18
N PHE A 425 -6.81 -15.25 9.78
CA PHE A 425 -7.32 -15.23 8.41
C PHE A 425 -8.24 -14.02 8.23
N LEU A 426 -8.44 -13.57 7.01
CA LEU A 426 -9.31 -12.43 6.69
C LEU A 426 -10.36 -12.78 5.64
N VAL A 427 -11.46 -12.05 5.70
CA VAL A 427 -12.51 -11.97 4.66
C VAL A 427 -12.62 -10.54 4.14
N GLY A 428 -13.36 -10.35 3.07
CA GLY A 428 -13.48 -9.03 2.44
C GLY A 428 -14.45 -8.09 3.14
N VAL A 429 -14.17 -6.79 2.98
CA VAL A 429 -15.08 -5.67 3.31
C VAL A 429 -15.08 -4.60 2.21
N TYR A 430 -14.58 -4.94 1.01
CA TYR A 430 -14.39 -3.99 -0.08
C TYR A 430 -15.72 -3.44 -0.66
N PRO A 431 -15.71 -2.33 -1.42
CA PRO A 431 -16.92 -1.62 -1.84
C PRO A 431 -17.87 -2.42 -2.75
N GLY A 432 -17.41 -3.52 -3.35
CA GLY A 432 -18.24 -4.37 -4.21
C GLY A 432 -19.18 -5.31 -3.46
N MET A 433 -19.12 -5.36 -2.12
CA MET A 433 -19.99 -6.20 -1.30
C MET A 433 -21.31 -5.51 -0.96
N THR A 434 -22.40 -6.26 -1.09
CA THR A 434 -23.74 -5.86 -0.61
C THR A 434 -23.99 -6.42 0.79
N ASP A 435 -25.08 -5.98 1.43
CA ASP A 435 -25.48 -6.47 2.74
C ASP A 435 -25.74 -7.99 2.73
N ASP A 436 -26.25 -8.55 1.64
CA ASP A 436 -26.45 -10.00 1.49
C ASP A 436 -25.13 -10.78 1.48
N HIS A 437 -24.08 -10.22 0.88
CA HIS A 437 -22.74 -10.83 0.93
C HIS A 437 -22.24 -10.89 2.38
N LEU A 438 -22.36 -9.77 3.11
CA LEU A 438 -21.91 -9.66 4.50
C LEU A 438 -22.71 -10.58 5.43
N ALA A 439 -24.03 -10.63 5.24
CA ALA A 439 -24.91 -11.53 5.98
C ALA A 439 -24.54 -13.00 5.72
N TYR A 440 -24.24 -13.37 4.46
CA TYR A 440 -23.83 -14.73 4.13
C TYR A 440 -22.48 -15.11 4.74
N ILE A 441 -21.51 -14.19 4.78
CA ILE A 441 -20.23 -14.38 5.49
C ILE A 441 -20.51 -14.64 6.98
N ALA A 442 -21.25 -13.74 7.63
CA ALA A 442 -21.52 -13.81 9.05
C ALA A 442 -22.28 -15.10 9.43
N GLN A 443 -23.33 -15.44 8.68
CA GLN A 443 -24.11 -16.65 8.88
C GLN A 443 -23.26 -17.91 8.69
N SER A 444 -22.36 -17.92 7.69
CA SER A 444 -21.49 -19.07 7.44
C SER A 444 -20.48 -19.31 8.55
N ILE A 445 -19.95 -18.23 9.15
CA ILE A 445 -19.09 -18.31 10.33
C ILE A 445 -19.90 -18.79 11.54
N GLU A 446 -21.08 -18.22 11.77
CA GLU A 446 -21.96 -18.60 12.87
C GLU A 446 -22.38 -20.08 12.80
N ASP A 447 -22.78 -20.56 11.62
CA ASP A 447 -23.13 -21.96 11.40
C ASP A 447 -21.97 -22.89 11.77
N PHE A 448 -20.76 -22.55 11.33
CA PHE A 448 -19.56 -23.34 11.60
C PHE A 448 -19.27 -23.40 13.12
N ILE A 449 -19.26 -22.25 13.78
CA ILE A 449 -18.97 -22.15 15.22
C ILE A 449 -20.02 -22.91 16.04
N ARG A 450 -21.31 -22.75 15.72
CA ARG A 450 -22.40 -23.42 16.47
C ARG A 450 -22.40 -24.94 16.30
N VAL A 451 -21.92 -25.46 15.17
CA VAL A 451 -21.75 -26.90 14.98
C VAL A 451 -20.55 -27.41 15.78
N GLY A 452 -19.44 -26.67 15.79
CA GLY A 452 -18.21 -27.02 16.53
C GLY A 452 -18.37 -26.98 18.06
N ILE A 453 -19.22 -26.11 18.62
CA ILE A 453 -19.47 -26.04 20.07
C ILE A 453 -20.33 -27.22 20.59
N LYS A 454 -21.05 -27.92 19.70
CA LYS A 454 -21.96 -29.02 20.07
C LYS A 454 -21.34 -30.42 19.98
N ALA A 455 -20.12 -30.55 19.46
CA ALA A 455 -19.32 -31.76 19.45
C ALA A 455 -18.34 -31.74 20.62
#